data_AF-A0A0U1KY18-F1
#
_entry.id   AF-A0A0U1KY18-F1
#
_cell.length_a   1.000
_cell.length_b   1.000
_cell.length_c   1.000
_cell.angle_alpha   90.00
_cell.angle_beta   90.00
_cell.angle_gamma   90.00
#
_symmetry.space_group_name_H-M   'P 1'
#
loop_
_entity.id
_entity.type
_entity.pdbx_description
1 polymer ?
#
loop_
_entity_poly.entity_id
_entity_poly.type
_entity_poly.pdbx_seq_one_letter_code
_entity_poly.pdbx_strand_id
1 'polypeptide(L)' 'MHIEHKPGYAVEVDWAGVTLSDIDNSTGEIQKAYLFVGALPCSGYA' A
#
# COMPACT_ATOMS: atom_id res chain seq x y z
N MET A 1 5.24 29.06 -4.22
CA MET A 1 5.99 28.02 -3.50
C MET A 1 6.27 26.91 -4.50
N HIS A 2 7.52 26.71 -4.91
CA HIS A 2 7.89 25.58 -5.77
C HIS A 2 8.12 24.38 -4.86
N ILE A 3 7.33 23.33 -5.02
CA ILE A 3 7.52 22.07 -4.30
C ILE A 3 8.28 21.16 -5.27
N GLU A 4 9.52 20.82 -4.96
CA GLU A 4 10.26 19.85 -5.75
C GLU A 4 9.70 18.45 -5.49
N HIS A 5 8.88 17.94 -6.42
CA HIS A 5 8.50 16.53 -6.45
C HIS A 5 9.51 15.75 -7.29
N LYS A 6 10.65 15.41 -6.66
CA LYS A 6 11.59 14.45 -7.25
C LYS A 6 10.92 13.07 -7.31
N PRO A 7 10.78 12.46 -8.50
CA PRO A 7 10.15 11.14 -8.62
C PRO A 7 10.83 10.10 -7.72
N GLY A 8 10.03 9.29 -7.02
CA GLY A 8 10.51 8.25 -6.11
C GLY A 8 11.08 8.75 -4.77
N TYR A 9 11.04 10.05 -4.49
CA TYR A 9 11.51 10.60 -3.21
C TYR A 9 10.48 10.49 -2.09
N ALA A 10 9.20 10.50 -2.45
CA ALA A 10 8.08 10.34 -1.53
C ALA A 10 7.07 9.33 -2.10
N VAL A 11 6.35 8.64 -1.21
CA VAL A 11 5.23 7.77 -1.55
C VAL A 11 4.07 8.09 -0.60
N GLU A 12 2.86 8.18 -1.13
CA GLU A 12 1.63 8.32 -0.35
C GLU A 12 1.13 6.92 0.00
N VAL A 13 0.85 6.66 1.27
CA VAL A 13 0.37 5.35 1.74
C VAL A 13 -1.01 5.50 2.34
N ASP A 14 -1.96 4.68 1.88
CA ASP A 14 -3.30 4.61 2.44
C ASP A 14 -3.71 3.17 2.80
N TRP A 15 -4.64 3.03 3.74
CA TRP A 15 -5.23 1.75 4.11
C TRP A 15 -6.49 1.50 3.28
N ALA A 16 -6.62 0.29 2.73
CA ALA A 16 -7.77 -0.12 1.93
C ALA A 16 -9.12 -0.18 2.68
N GLY A 17 -9.16 0.11 3.99
CA GLY A 17 -10.38 0.21 4.81
C GLY A 17 -11.01 -1.13 5.20
N VAL A 18 -10.64 -2.22 4.53
CA VAL A 18 -11.09 -3.59 4.86
C VAL A 18 -9.90 -4.48 5.22
N THR A 19 -10.21 -5.56 5.94
CA THR A 19 -9.22 -6.56 6.33
C THR A 19 -9.46 -7.84 5.54
N LEU A 20 -8.38 -8.47 5.11
CA LEU A 20 -8.41 -9.67 4.28
C LEU A 20 -8.15 -10.92 5.13
N SER A 21 -8.53 -12.06 4.60
CA SER A 21 -8.10 -13.37 5.11
C SER A 21 -6.90 -13.82 4.30
N ASP A 22 -5.78 -14.05 4.97
CA ASP A 22 -4.57 -14.63 4.40
C ASP A 22 -4.40 -16.07 4.91
N ILE A 23 -3.90 -16.96 4.06
CA ILE A 23 -3.72 -18.38 4.40
C ILE A 23 -2.21 -18.63 4.43
N ASP A 24 -1.69 -19.05 5.59
CA ASP A 24 -0.32 -19.52 5.68
C ASP A 24 -0.19 -20.83 4.90
N ASN A 25 0.54 -20.79 3.78
CA ASN A 25 0.72 -21.95 2.91
C ASN A 25 1.48 -23.11 3.57
N SER A 26 2.20 -22.87 4.67
CA SER A 26 2.96 -23.90 5.38
C SER A 26 2.14 -24.62 6.47
N THR A 27 1.16 -23.93 7.07
CA THR A 27 0.37 -24.44 8.22
C THR A 27 -1.12 -24.63 7.90
N GLY A 28 -1.64 -23.92 6.89
CA GLY A 28 -3.07 -23.86 6.57
C GLY A 28 -3.88 -22.94 7.48
N GLU A 29 -3.24 -22.21 8.41
CA GLU A 29 -3.94 -21.28 9.30
C GLU A 29 -4.47 -20.05 8.55
N ILE A 30 -5.65 -19.58 8.96
CA ILE A 30 -6.26 -18.36 8.43
C ILE A 30 -5.94 -17.20 9.36
N GLN A 31 -5.28 -16.18 8.84
CA GLN A 31 -4.90 -14.98 9.58
C GLN A 31 -5.52 -13.71 8.99
N LYS A 32 -5.71 -12.70 9.84
CA LYS A 32 -6.27 -11.41 9.45
C LYS A 32 -5.15 -10.51 8.90
N ALA A 33 -5.29 -10.07 7.65
CA ALA A 33 -4.33 -9.21 6.97
C ALA A 33 -4.88 -7.78 6.77
N TYR A 34 -3.99 -6.80 6.78
CA TYR A 34 -4.27 -5.39 6.53
C TYR A 34 -3.54 -4.95 5.27
N LEU A 35 -4.28 -4.46 4.26
CA LEU A 35 -3.70 -4.04 2.99
C LEU A 35 -3.44 -2.53 2.98
N PHE A 36 -2.18 -2.15 2.77
CA PHE A 36 -1.76 -0.76 2.55
C PHE A 36 -1.30 -0.58 1.11
N VAL A 37 -1.72 0.51 0.48
CA VAL A 37 -1.39 0.82 -0.92
C VAL A 37 -0.46 2.03 -0.93
N GLY A 38 0.67 1.92 -1.63
CA GLY A 38 1.60 3.02 -1.86
C GLY A 38 1.46 3.56 -3.27
N ALA A 39 1.23 4.86 -3.42
CA ALA A 39 1.17 5.55 -4.71
C ALA A 39 2.31 6.58 -4.81
N LEU A 40 2.98 6.62 -5.98
CA LEU A 40 3.95 7.66 -6.26
C LEU A 40 3.20 8.96 -6.64
N PRO A 41 3.45 10.08 -5.94
CA PRO A 41 2.80 11.35 -6.25
C PRO A 41 3.02 11.75 -7.71
N CYS A 42 1.96 12.25 -8.34
CA CYS A 42 1.98 12.74 -9.72
C CYS A 42 2.43 11.69 -10.78
N SER A 43 2.40 10.39 -10.47
CA SER A 43 2.75 9.33 -11.42
C SER A 43 1.67 9.05 -12.47
N GLY A 44 0.43 9.51 -12.24
CA GLY A 44 -0.72 9.21 -13.10
C GLY A 44 -1.25 7.78 -12.93
N TYR A 45 -0.72 7.01 -11.97
CA TYR A 45 -1.18 5.69 -11.60
C TYR A 45 -1.71 5.74 -10.16
N ALA A 46 -2.98 5.36 -9.99
CA ALA A 46 -3.67 5.19 -8.72
C ALA A 46 -4.44 3.88 -8.77
#